data_AF-A0A967I9Z6-F1
#
_entry.id   AF-A0A967I9Z6-F1
#
_cell.length_a   1.000
_cell.length_b   1.000
_cell.length_c   1.000
_cell.angle_alpha   90.00
_cell.angle_beta   90.00
_cell.angle_gamma   90.00
#
_symmetry.space_group_name_H-M   'P 1'
#
loop_
_entity.id
_entity.type
_entity.pdbx_description
1 polymer ?
#
loop_
_entity_poly.entity_id
_entity_poly.type
_entity_poly.pdbx_seq_one_letter_code
_entity_poly.pdbx_strand_id
1 'polypeptide(L)'
;AVYTPGHTPGGVSWTWRSCAAGECRQFVYADSLGPVAGDSYRFGNGAADQVRASAAAIAELDCDILLAPHPFLFRMQEKLEQGADAFIDGSECAAYAEAALASLERRLLREANSE
;
A
#
# COMPACT_ATOMS: atom_id res chain seq x y z
N ALA A 1 -2.47 -14.30 -3.86
CA ALA A 1 -3.15 -13.24 -3.10
C ALA A 1 -2.47 -13.11 -1.76
N VAL A 2 -2.33 -11.88 -1.27
CA VAL A 2 -1.78 -11.52 0.04
C VAL A 2 -2.91 -10.84 0.80
N TYR A 3 -3.27 -11.38 1.96
CA TYR A 3 -4.31 -10.76 2.78
C TYR A 3 -3.75 -9.50 3.42
N THR A 4 -4.39 -8.36 3.18
CA THR A 4 -3.93 -7.04 3.62
C THR A 4 -5.04 -6.28 4.34
N PRO A 5 -5.48 -6.78 5.52
CA PRO A 5 -6.52 -6.14 6.31
C PRO A 5 -6.04 -4.82 6.92
N GLY A 6 -6.99 -3.98 7.31
CA GLY A 6 -6.72 -2.76 8.07
C GLY A 6 -7.54 -1.59 7.58
N HIS A 7 -7.42 -1.25 6.28
CA HIS A 7 -8.34 -0.29 5.66
C HIS A 7 -9.78 -0.85 5.62
N THR A 8 -9.89 -2.13 5.26
CA THR A 8 -11.09 -2.93 5.48
C THR A 8 -10.69 -4.27 6.10
N PRO A 9 -11.61 -4.99 6.77
CA PRO A 9 -11.30 -6.31 7.29
C PRO A 9 -10.89 -7.28 6.18
N GLY A 10 -11.55 -7.25 5.02
CA GLY A 10 -11.33 -8.21 3.93
C GLY A 10 -10.35 -7.78 2.85
N GLY A 11 -9.45 -6.82 3.12
CA GLY A 11 -8.52 -6.28 2.14
C GLY A 11 -7.59 -7.35 1.55
N VAL A 12 -7.32 -7.27 0.26
CA VAL A 12 -6.48 -8.24 -0.46
C VAL A 12 -5.62 -7.54 -1.51
N SER A 13 -4.31 -7.75 -1.39
CA SER A 13 -3.34 -7.37 -2.40
C SER A 13 -3.05 -8.54 -3.34
N TRP A 14 -2.77 -8.22 -4.61
CA TRP A 14 -2.53 -9.22 -5.65
C TRP A 14 -1.13 -9.09 -6.19
N THR A 15 -0.52 -10.23 -6.49
CA THR A 15 0.81 -10.27 -7.10
C THR A 15 0.83 -11.31 -8.21
N TRP A 16 1.50 -10.98 -9.30
CA TRP A 16 1.64 -11.83 -10.47
C TRP A 16 2.90 -11.45 -11.24
N ARG A 17 3.34 -12.35 -12.11
CA ARG A 17 4.46 -12.10 -13.01
C ARG A 17 3.93 -11.87 -14.43
N SER A 18 4.40 -10.83 -15.08
CA SER A 18 4.11 -10.57 -16.50
C SER A 18 5.41 -10.37 -17.26
N CYS A 19 5.45 -10.82 -18.52
CA CYS A 19 6.65 -10.77 -19.34
C CYS A 19 6.36 -10.12 -20.70
N ALA A 20 7.32 -9.33 -21.19
CA ALA A 20 7.30 -8.75 -22.53
C ALA A 20 8.71 -8.84 -23.12
N ALA A 21 8.83 -9.25 -24.39
CA ALA A 21 10.11 -9.36 -25.10
C ALA A 21 11.21 -10.17 -24.37
N GLY A 22 10.83 -11.13 -23.52
CA GLY A 22 11.77 -11.96 -22.74
C GLY A 22 12.15 -11.39 -21.38
N GLU A 23 11.75 -10.16 -21.06
CA GLU A 23 11.87 -9.58 -19.72
C GLU A 23 10.61 -9.85 -18.91
N CYS A 24 10.77 -10.38 -17.70
CA CYS A 24 9.67 -10.63 -16.77
C CYS A 24 9.78 -9.70 -15.58
N ARG A 25 8.66 -9.14 -15.14
CA ARG A 25 8.55 -8.27 -13.97
C ARG A 25 7.53 -8.81 -12.99
N GLN A 26 7.82 -8.69 -11.70
CA GLN A 26 6.93 -9.00 -10.62
C GLN A 26 6.05 -7.78 -10.29
N PHE A 27 4.75 -7.91 -10.52
CA PHE A 27 3.77 -6.88 -10.24
C PHE A 27 3.18 -7.08 -8.86
N VAL A 28 2.92 -5.97 -8.17
CA VAL A 28 2.13 -5.92 -6.95
C VAL A 28 1.02 -4.89 -7.15
N TYR A 29 -0.23 -5.35 -7.08
CA TYR A 29 -1.38 -4.49 -6.88
C TYR A 29 -1.68 -4.45 -5.38
N ALA A 30 -1.09 -3.46 -4.71
CA ALA A 30 -1.21 -3.24 -3.28
C ALA A 30 -2.56 -2.59 -2.97
N ASP A 31 -3.41 -3.29 -2.22
CA ASP A 31 -4.65 -2.73 -1.73
C ASP A 31 -4.38 -1.55 -0.77
N SER A 32 -5.37 -0.68 -0.63
CA SER A 32 -5.26 0.54 0.17
C SER A 32 -5.02 0.19 1.64
N LEU A 33 -4.03 0.82 2.27
CA LEU A 33 -3.76 0.71 3.71
C LEU A 33 -4.06 2.00 4.48
N GLY A 34 -4.67 2.99 3.82
CA GLY A 34 -4.96 4.30 4.42
C GLY A 34 -5.94 4.19 5.62
N PRO A 35 -5.64 4.79 6.78
CA PRO A 35 -6.46 4.69 7.98
C PRO A 35 -7.60 5.73 8.00
N VAL A 36 -8.45 5.69 6.97
CA VAL A 36 -9.58 6.61 6.79
C VAL A 36 -10.85 5.96 7.34
N ALA A 37 -11.55 6.68 8.21
CA ALA A 37 -12.85 6.28 8.75
C ALA A 37 -13.57 7.51 9.32
N GLY A 38 -14.87 7.39 9.61
CA GLY A 38 -15.63 8.44 10.30
C GLY A 38 -15.18 8.67 11.75
N ASP A 39 -15.62 9.79 12.33
CA ASP A 39 -15.14 10.30 13.62
C ASP A 39 -15.41 9.39 14.82
N SER A 40 -16.37 8.46 14.73
CA SER A 40 -16.69 7.50 15.78
C SER A 40 -15.82 6.23 15.74
N TYR A 41 -15.14 5.97 14.63
CA TYR A 41 -14.28 4.79 14.50
C TYR A 41 -12.91 5.04 15.13
N ARG A 42 -12.34 4.02 15.78
CA ARG A 42 -11.02 4.07 16.41
C ARG A 42 -10.13 2.98 15.85
N PHE A 43 -9.01 3.36 15.23
CA PHE A 43 -8.02 2.42 14.70
C PHE A 43 -7.21 1.76 15.81
N GLY A 44 -7.02 2.43 16.95
CA GLY A 44 -6.33 1.86 18.12
C GLY A 44 -6.92 0.55 18.63
N ASN A 45 -8.19 0.25 18.32
CA ASN A 45 -8.87 -0.99 18.72
C ASN A 45 -8.61 -2.14 17.73
N GLY A 46 -7.34 -2.45 17.47
CA GLY A 46 -6.88 -3.63 16.71
C GLY A 46 -6.68 -3.44 15.20
N ALA A 47 -7.41 -2.52 14.55
CA ALA A 47 -7.21 -2.25 13.11
C ALA A 47 -5.81 -1.66 12.83
N ALA A 48 -5.23 -0.92 13.77
CA ALA A 48 -3.86 -0.43 13.67
C ALA A 48 -2.83 -1.57 13.51
N ASP A 49 -2.99 -2.66 14.26
CA ASP A 49 -2.08 -3.80 14.18
C ASP A 49 -2.25 -4.57 12.86
N GLN A 50 -3.47 -4.61 12.33
CA GLN A 50 -3.74 -5.13 10.99
C GLN A 50 -3.04 -4.28 9.92
N VAL A 51 -3.15 -2.95 9.98
CA VAL A 51 -2.44 -2.06 9.04
C VAL A 51 -0.93 -2.26 9.14
N ARG A 52 -0.37 -2.39 10.36
CA ARG A 52 1.07 -2.64 10.55
C ARG A 52 1.51 -3.97 9.94
N ALA A 53 0.77 -5.04 10.21
CA ALA A 53 1.07 -6.36 9.66
C ALA A 53 0.95 -6.37 8.13
N SER A 54 -0.07 -5.72 7.58
CA SER A 54 -0.26 -5.61 6.12
C SER A 54 0.84 -4.78 5.46
N ALA A 55 1.26 -3.68 6.08
CA ALA A 55 2.37 -2.88 5.58
C ALA A 55 3.68 -3.68 5.56
N ALA A 56 3.97 -4.42 6.64
CA ALA A 56 5.13 -5.31 6.69
C ALA A 56 5.07 -6.39 5.59
N ALA A 57 3.90 -7.03 5.41
CA ALA A 57 3.71 -8.04 4.38
C ALA A 57 3.92 -7.50 2.96
N ILE A 58 3.48 -6.26 2.67
CA ILE A 58 3.70 -5.62 1.37
C ILE A 58 5.18 -5.24 1.17
N ALA A 59 5.85 -4.75 2.21
CA ALA A 59 7.25 -4.35 2.14
C ALA A 59 8.21 -5.54 1.87
N GLU A 60 7.81 -6.76 2.23
CA GLU A 60 8.57 -7.99 2.00
C GLU A 60 8.32 -8.64 0.63
N LEU A 61 7.39 -8.12 -0.17
CA LEU A 61 7.10 -8.68 -1.49
C LEU A 61 8.23 -8.39 -2.48
N ASP A 62 8.52 -9.39 -3.31
CA ASP A 62 9.19 -9.15 -4.59
C ASP A 62 8.31 -8.22 -5.44
N CYS A 63 8.84 -7.06 -5.82
CA CYS A 63 8.04 -5.94 -6.29
C CYS A 63 8.83 -5.09 -7.27
N ASP A 64 8.84 -5.47 -8.55
CA ASP A 64 9.43 -4.65 -9.61
C ASP A 64 8.52 -3.46 -9.96
N ILE A 65 7.20 -3.69 -9.93
CA ILE A 65 6.19 -2.69 -10.33
C ILE A 65 5.08 -2.67 -9.29
N LEU A 66 4.94 -1.53 -8.60
CA LEU A 66 3.82 -1.23 -7.73
C LEU A 66 2.66 -0.59 -8.50
N LEU A 67 1.46 -1.12 -8.30
CA LEU A 67 0.17 -0.53 -8.63
C LEU A 67 -0.69 -0.47 -7.37
N ALA A 68 -1.66 0.44 -7.34
CA ALA A 68 -2.62 0.54 -6.24
C ALA A 68 -4.01 0.96 -6.74
N PRO A 69 -5.09 0.74 -5.96
CA PRO A 69 -6.44 1.19 -6.30
C PRO A 69 -6.54 2.69 -6.60
N HIS A 70 -5.80 3.51 -5.85
CA HIS A 70 -5.77 4.95 -6.07
C HIS A 70 -4.47 5.37 -6.78
N PRO A 71 -4.56 5.97 -7.99
CA PRO A 71 -3.39 6.32 -8.83
C PRO A 71 -2.30 7.16 -8.15
N PHE A 72 -2.70 8.02 -7.20
CA PHE A 72 -1.76 8.89 -6.49
C PHE A 72 -0.84 8.13 -5.51
N LEU A 73 -1.20 6.91 -5.10
CA LEU A 73 -0.39 6.12 -4.16
C LEU A 73 0.91 5.60 -4.77
N PHE A 74 1.01 5.59 -6.11
CA PHE A 74 2.19 5.13 -6.85
C PHE A 74 2.59 6.09 -7.97
N ARG A 75 2.17 7.37 -7.87
CA ARG A 75 2.55 8.45 -8.81
C ARG A 75 2.21 8.14 -10.27
N MET A 76 1.07 7.51 -10.53
CA MET A 76 0.71 7.02 -11.87
C MET A 76 0.85 8.09 -12.96
N GLN A 77 0.37 9.30 -12.71
CA GLN A 77 0.34 10.36 -13.72
C GLN A 77 1.76 10.80 -14.14
N GLU A 78 2.65 10.98 -13.18
CA GLU A 78 4.06 11.34 -13.40
C GLU A 78 4.80 10.24 -14.18
N LYS A 79 4.53 8.97 -13.85
CA LYS A 79 5.12 7.83 -14.57
C LYS A 79 4.61 7.72 -16.00
N LEU A 80 3.32 7.99 -16.24
CA LEU A 80 2.77 8.00 -17.60
C LEU A 80 3.43 9.07 -18.48
N GLU A 81 3.79 10.22 -17.92
CA GLU A 81 4.52 11.28 -18.62
C GLU A 81 5.98 10.91 -18.91
N GLN A 82 6.63 10.16 -18.01
CA GLN A 82 8.02 9.71 -18.16
C GLN A 82 8.17 8.47 -19.05
N GLY A 83 7.12 7.64 -19.15
CA GLY A 83 7.09 6.41 -19.95
C GLY A 83 7.09 5.13 -19.11
N ALA A 84 6.96 3.98 -19.78
CA ALA A 84 6.76 2.67 -19.13
C ALA A 84 7.88 2.30 -18.14
N ASP A 85 9.13 2.66 -18.43
CA ASP A 85 10.27 2.35 -17.56
C ASP A 85 10.19 3.04 -16.19
N ALA A 86 9.46 4.15 -16.07
CA ALA A 86 9.24 4.83 -14.80
C ALA A 86 8.37 4.03 -13.80
N PHE A 87 7.69 2.99 -14.27
CA PHE A 87 6.95 2.06 -13.40
C PHE A 87 7.84 1.01 -12.75
N ILE A 88 9.04 0.81 -13.26
CA ILE A 88 9.99 -0.19 -12.77
C ILE A 88 10.81 0.44 -11.65
N ASP A 89 10.45 0.11 -10.41
CA ASP A 89 11.16 0.56 -9.22
C ASP A 89 10.96 -0.45 -8.09
N GLY A 90 12.02 -1.21 -7.82
CA GLY A 90 12.08 -2.26 -6.80
C GLY A 90 11.82 -1.79 -5.37
N SER A 91 11.86 -0.48 -5.13
CA SER A 91 11.72 0.10 -3.79
C SER A 91 10.29 0.54 -3.45
N GLU A 92 9.38 0.57 -4.42
CA GLU A 92 8.09 1.24 -4.24
C GLU A 92 7.14 0.53 -3.27
N CYS A 93 7.15 -0.81 -3.21
CA CYS A 93 6.35 -1.52 -2.21
C CYS A 93 6.76 -1.16 -0.77
N ALA A 94 8.07 -1.04 -0.51
CA ALA A 94 8.58 -0.61 0.79
C ALA A 94 8.20 0.85 1.08
N ALA A 95 8.38 1.75 0.12
CA ALA A 95 8.00 3.15 0.26
C ALA A 95 6.48 3.33 0.49
N TYR A 96 5.65 2.53 -0.19
CA TYR A 96 4.20 2.49 0.02
C TYR A 96 3.84 2.06 1.44
N ALA A 97 4.48 0.99 1.94
CA ALA A 97 4.28 0.51 3.31
C ALA A 97 4.67 1.57 4.35
N GLU A 98 5.82 2.22 4.18
CA GLU A 98 6.26 3.32 5.06
C GLU A 98 5.27 4.49 5.06
N ALA A 99 4.77 4.89 3.89
CA ALA A 99 3.78 5.96 3.77
C ALA A 99 2.46 5.62 4.48
N ALA A 100 2.02 4.35 4.39
CA ALA A 100 0.85 3.85 5.10
C ALA A 100 1.04 3.89 6.62
N LEU A 101 2.19 3.44 7.12
CA LEU A 101 2.54 3.50 8.55
C LEU A 101 2.60 4.93 9.06
N ALA A 102 3.21 5.86 8.33
CA ALA A 102 3.24 7.27 8.69
C ALA A 102 1.82 7.88 8.74
N SER A 103 0.92 7.45 7.85
CA SER A 103 -0.47 7.87 7.88
C SER A 103 -1.22 7.31 9.10
N LEU A 104 -0.96 6.05 9.46
CA LEU A 104 -1.51 5.41 10.66
C LEU A 104 -1.08 6.14 11.92
N GLU A 105 0.20 6.46 12.08
CA GLU A 105 0.67 7.16 13.26
C GLU A 105 0.04 8.56 13.38
N ARG A 106 -0.12 9.29 12.26
CA ARG A 106 -0.89 10.55 12.27
C ARG A 106 -2.34 10.36 12.68
N ARG A 107 -2.98 9.25 12.30
CA ARG A 107 -4.35 8.92 12.70
C ARG A 107 -4.42 8.64 14.20
N LEU A 108 -3.53 7.81 14.74
CA LEU A 108 -3.50 7.46 16.15
C LEU A 108 -3.24 8.68 17.05
N LEU A 109 -2.34 9.58 16.62
CA LEU A 109 -2.13 10.86 17.33
C LEU A 109 -3.40 11.73 17.36
N ARG A 110 -4.18 11.77 16.27
CA ARG A 110 -5.46 12.49 16.27
C ARG A 110 -6.47 11.83 17.22
N GLU A 111 -6.53 10.50 17.26
CA GLU A 111 -7.42 9.77 18.17
C GLU A 111 -7.07 10.05 19.64
N ALA A 112 -5.79 10.03 20.00
CA ALA A 112 -5.32 10.33 21.36
C ALA A 112 -5.57 11.80 21.78
N ASN A 113 -5.56 12.74 20.83
CA ASN A 113 -5.82 14.17 21.10
C ASN A 113 -7.31 14.56 21.01
N SER A 114 -8.18 13.62 20.62
CA SER A 114 -9.63 13.83 20.54
C SER A 114 -10.38 13.26 21.74
N GLU A 115 -9.64 12.74 22.73
CA GLU A 115 -10.13 12.48 24.10
C GLU A 115 -10.10 13.77 24.93
#